data_AF-A0A0F7RVK2-F1
#
_entry.id   AF-A0A0F7RVK2-F1
#
_cell.length_a   1.000
_cell.length_b   1.000
_cell.length_c   1.000
_cell.angle_alpha   90.00
_cell.angle_beta   90.00
_cell.angle_gamma   90.00
#
_symmetry.space_group_name_H-M   'P 1'
#
loop_
_entity.id
_entity.type
_entity.pdbx_description
1 polymer ?
#
loop_
_entity_poly.entity_id
_entity_poly.type
_entity_poly.pdbx_seq_one_letter_code
_entity_poly.pdbx_strand_id
1 'polypeptide(L)'
;MGALSFFGKAESFEGSSIKRLYHSPQSRRGDIMIHAKSILALTADGKPLVDQAFIDASDAYISGKATARKEGKWTGPAEKEQPVGWTYLGSSNFTRAAHGTISGSANKPTTSCMNWELGVVMPVWASEVKALGVQAECLRAVVYHRPVQVYAVDDGPWDNASARALL
;
A
#
# COMPACT_ATOMS: atom_id res chain seq x y z
N MET A 1 -4.19 7.88 19.93
CA MET A 1 -5.23 6.86 20.26
C MET A 1 -5.44 5.76 19.20
N GLY A 2 -4.76 5.75 18.03
CA GLY A 2 -4.93 4.69 17.02
C GLY A 2 -4.07 3.43 17.20
N ALA A 3 -3.15 3.45 18.17
CA ALA A 3 -2.06 2.50 18.25
C ALA A 3 -2.50 1.07 18.58
N LEU A 4 -3.60 0.91 19.32
CA LEU A 4 -4.14 -0.39 19.72
C LEU A 4 -4.74 -1.22 18.56
N SER A 5 -4.85 -0.65 17.37
CA SER A 5 -5.35 -1.34 16.17
C SER A 5 -4.26 -2.03 15.34
N PHE A 6 -3.00 -2.05 15.82
CA PHE A 6 -1.84 -2.55 15.08
C PHE A 6 -1.17 -3.70 15.84
N PHE A 7 -1.04 -4.86 15.20
CA PHE A 7 -0.58 -6.10 15.84
C PHE A 7 0.70 -6.62 15.16
N GLY A 8 1.82 -5.89 15.32
CA GLY A 8 3.05 -6.10 14.56
C GLY A 8 3.94 -7.29 14.96
N LYS A 9 3.55 -8.09 15.97
CA LYS A 9 4.31 -9.26 16.47
C LYS A 9 5.83 -9.00 16.60
N ALA A 10 6.20 -7.88 17.23
CA ALA A 10 7.59 -7.42 17.32
C ALA A 10 8.54 -8.47 17.92
N GLU A 11 8.05 -9.28 18.86
CA GLU A 11 8.79 -10.42 19.46
C GLU A 11 9.37 -11.40 18.43
N SER A 12 8.75 -11.54 17.26
CA SER A 12 9.16 -12.46 16.20
C SER A 12 9.86 -11.77 15.03
N PHE A 13 9.99 -10.43 15.08
CA PHE A 13 10.48 -9.62 13.97
C PHE A 13 11.94 -9.91 13.63
N GLU A 14 12.81 -10.00 14.65
CA GLU A 14 14.25 -10.19 14.46
C GLU A 14 14.60 -11.47 13.70
N GLY A 15 13.87 -12.57 13.95
CA GLY A 15 14.04 -13.84 13.27
C GLY A 15 13.25 -13.99 11.97
N SER A 16 12.51 -12.96 11.54
CA SER A 16 11.57 -13.07 10.42
C SER A 16 12.29 -13.10 9.06
N SER A 17 12.00 -14.13 8.26
CA SER A 17 12.54 -14.25 6.88
C SER A 17 12.06 -13.16 5.92
N ILE A 18 11.03 -12.40 6.32
CA ILE A 18 10.49 -11.26 5.57
C ILE A 18 10.89 -9.91 6.17
N LYS A 19 11.80 -9.86 7.16
CA LYS A 19 12.27 -8.61 7.80
C LYS A 19 12.65 -7.54 6.78
N ARG A 20 13.39 -7.92 5.72
CA ARG A 20 13.79 -7.02 4.62
C ARG A 20 12.64 -6.40 3.82
N LEU A 21 11.41 -6.88 3.98
CA LEU A 21 10.23 -6.35 3.29
C LEU A 21 9.53 -5.24 4.10
N TYR A 22 9.91 -5.03 5.37
CA TYR A 22 9.35 -3.97 6.19
C TYR A 22 9.89 -2.60 5.78
N HIS A 23 8.98 -1.63 5.72
CA HIS A 23 9.24 -0.24 5.31
C HIS A 23 8.43 0.70 6.21
N SER A 24 8.95 1.91 6.41
CA SER A 24 8.34 2.95 7.25
C SER A 24 6.97 3.34 6.68
N PRO A 25 5.86 3.10 7.41
CA PRO A 25 4.52 3.39 6.92
C PRO A 25 4.20 4.87 7.13
N GLN A 26 4.82 5.74 6.33
CA GLN A 26 4.55 7.18 6.38
C GLN A 26 3.23 7.48 5.66
N SER A 27 2.25 7.97 6.41
CA SER A 27 0.94 8.33 5.87
C SER A 27 1.00 9.64 5.08
N ARG A 28 0.36 9.65 3.91
CA ARG A 28 0.19 10.87 3.09
C ARG A 28 -0.72 11.92 3.72
N ARG A 29 -1.37 11.57 4.83
CA ARG A 29 -2.23 12.46 5.64
C ARG A 29 -1.53 12.95 6.90
N GLY A 30 -0.26 12.63 7.03
CA GLY A 30 0.62 13.08 8.08
C GLY A 30 0.86 12.12 9.22
N ASP A 31 1.08 12.64 10.43
CA ASP A 31 1.47 11.89 11.63
C ASP A 31 0.29 11.10 12.21
N ILE A 32 -0.28 10.24 11.36
CA ILE A 32 -1.40 9.36 11.65
C ILE A 32 -1.05 7.94 11.22
N MET A 33 -1.49 6.97 12.02
CA MET A 33 -1.32 5.57 11.68
C MET A 33 -2.30 5.13 10.59
N ILE A 34 -1.89 4.19 9.74
CA ILE A 34 -2.64 3.74 8.57
C ILE A 34 -3.40 2.45 8.86
N HIS A 35 -4.72 2.54 9.09
CA HIS A 35 -5.55 1.34 9.26
C HIS A 35 -6.11 0.78 7.94
N ALA A 36 -5.93 1.49 6.82
CA ALA A 36 -6.31 1.01 5.48
C ALA A 36 -5.34 -0.08 4.99
N LYS A 37 -5.86 -1.09 4.28
CA LYS A 37 -5.07 -2.15 3.67
C LYS A 37 -5.14 -2.01 2.16
N SER A 38 -3.99 -1.73 1.56
CA SER A 38 -3.88 -1.52 0.12
C SER A 38 -2.69 -2.27 -0.44
N ILE A 39 -2.82 -2.83 -1.64
CA ILE A 39 -1.72 -3.44 -2.39
C ILE A 39 -1.60 -2.68 -3.70
N LEU A 40 -0.40 -2.27 -4.05
CA LEU A 40 -0.09 -1.66 -5.35
C LEU A 40 0.88 -2.60 -6.08
N ALA A 41 0.46 -3.10 -7.23
CA ALA A 41 1.28 -3.92 -8.10
C ALA A 41 1.45 -3.21 -9.45
N LEU A 42 2.69 -3.08 -9.91
CA LEU A 42 3.04 -2.33 -11.12
C LEU A 42 3.87 -3.20 -12.05
N THR A 43 3.72 -2.98 -13.35
CA THR A 43 4.67 -3.49 -14.34
C THR A 43 6.00 -2.74 -14.24
N ALA A 44 7.05 -3.26 -14.87
CA ALA A 44 8.34 -2.58 -14.96
C ALA A 44 8.20 -1.17 -15.55
N ASP A 45 7.35 -1.00 -16.56
CA ASP A 45 7.10 0.29 -17.23
C ASP A 45 6.21 1.22 -16.41
N GLY A 46 5.26 0.66 -15.64
CA GLY A 46 4.37 1.43 -14.77
C GLY A 46 5.06 2.03 -13.55
N LYS A 47 6.08 1.35 -13.02
CA LYS A 47 6.76 1.74 -11.79
C LYS A 47 7.36 3.16 -11.85
N PRO A 48 8.18 3.54 -12.85
CA PRO A 48 8.75 4.89 -12.92
C PRO A 48 7.66 5.97 -13.01
N LEU A 49 6.62 5.74 -13.81
CA LEU A 49 5.51 6.69 -13.98
C LEU A 49 4.77 6.95 -12.66
N VAL A 50 4.43 5.88 -11.94
CA VAL A 50 3.68 6.00 -10.69
C VAL A 50 4.55 6.60 -9.59
N ASP A 51 5.79 6.12 -9.43
CA ASP A 51 6.70 6.67 -8.41
C ASP A 51 6.96 8.17 -8.66
N GLN A 52 7.14 8.60 -9.92
CA GLN A 52 7.26 10.03 -10.25
C GLN A 52 6.01 10.82 -9.85
N ALA A 53 4.81 10.28 -10.10
CA ALA A 53 3.56 10.94 -9.69
C ALA A 53 3.44 11.13 -8.17
N PHE A 54 3.99 10.20 -7.37
CA PHE A 54 4.07 10.37 -5.91
C PHE A 54 5.14 11.36 -5.50
N ILE A 55 6.30 11.35 -6.14
CA ILE A 55 7.40 12.30 -5.88
C ILE A 55 6.91 13.73 -6.13
N ASP A 56 6.31 13.99 -7.29
CA ASP A 56 5.75 15.28 -7.68
C ASP A 56 4.69 15.80 -6.68
N ALA A 57 4.01 14.89 -5.96
CA ALA A 57 2.98 15.22 -4.98
C ALA A 57 3.51 15.34 -3.53
N SER A 58 4.70 14.82 -3.24
CA SER A 58 5.22 14.67 -1.87
C SER A 58 5.62 15.98 -1.19
N ASP A 59 5.67 17.09 -1.94
CA ASP A 59 6.14 18.38 -1.43
C ASP A 59 5.18 19.08 -0.45
N ALA A 60 3.88 18.76 -0.39
CA ALA A 60 2.98 19.50 0.51
C ALA A 60 3.14 19.14 2.00
N TYR A 61 3.27 17.85 2.34
CA TYR A 61 3.35 17.40 3.74
C TYR A 61 4.79 17.37 4.26
N ILE A 62 5.77 17.04 3.41
CA ILE A 62 7.18 16.92 3.80
C ILE A 62 7.92 18.27 3.66
N SER A 63 7.56 19.12 2.67
CA SER A 63 8.24 20.42 2.43
C SER A 63 7.46 21.65 2.92
N GLY A 64 6.21 21.48 3.37
CA GLY A 64 5.35 22.58 3.81
C GLY A 64 4.85 23.50 2.68
N LYS A 65 5.06 23.12 1.40
CA LYS A 65 4.61 23.88 0.23
C LYS A 65 3.55 23.12 -0.53
N ALA A 66 2.31 23.63 -0.52
CA ALA A 66 1.22 23.05 -1.28
C ALA A 66 1.55 23.03 -2.78
N THR A 67 1.76 21.84 -3.35
CA THR A 67 1.77 21.68 -4.80
C THR A 67 0.34 21.73 -5.33
N ALA A 68 0.13 22.48 -6.40
CA ALA A 68 -1.19 22.60 -7.02
C ALA A 68 -1.66 21.22 -7.50
N ARG A 69 -2.92 20.89 -7.20
CA ARG A 69 -3.56 19.66 -7.66
C ARG A 69 -3.58 19.66 -9.19
N LYS A 70 -3.14 18.57 -9.84
CA LYS A 70 -3.37 18.40 -11.28
C LYS A 70 -4.87 18.26 -11.53
N GLU A 71 -5.49 19.31 -12.07
CA GLU A 71 -6.91 19.34 -12.48
C GLU A 71 -7.10 18.84 -13.93
N GLY A 72 -6.38 17.79 -14.31
CA GLY A 72 -6.58 17.16 -15.60
C GLY A 72 -7.99 16.56 -15.70
N LYS A 73 -8.48 16.37 -16.93
CA LYS A 73 -9.65 15.55 -17.21
C LYS A 73 -9.19 14.26 -17.87
N TRP A 74 -9.62 13.13 -17.32
CA TRP A 74 -9.44 11.81 -17.92
C TRP A 74 -10.82 11.25 -18.29
N THR A 75 -10.97 10.74 -19.51
CA THR A 75 -12.26 10.28 -20.07
C THR A 75 -12.34 8.77 -20.24
N GLY A 76 -11.41 8.03 -19.62
CA GLY A 76 -11.24 6.59 -19.81
C GLY A 76 -9.94 6.25 -20.55
N PRO A 77 -9.54 4.97 -20.54
CA PRO A 77 -8.35 4.51 -21.22
C PRO A 77 -8.51 4.62 -22.74
N ALA A 78 -7.40 4.75 -23.47
CA ALA A 78 -7.46 4.63 -24.92
C ALA A 78 -7.85 3.19 -25.32
N GLU A 79 -8.47 3.02 -26.49
CA GLU A 79 -9.05 1.74 -26.95
C GLU A 79 -8.08 0.54 -26.89
N LYS A 80 -6.77 0.80 -27.07
CA LYS A 80 -5.71 -0.23 -27.05
C LYS A 80 -4.78 -0.12 -25.85
N GLU A 81 -5.07 0.78 -24.92
CA GLU A 81 -4.27 0.91 -23.71
C GLU A 81 -4.43 -0.34 -22.85
N GLN A 82 -3.33 -0.80 -22.27
CA GLN A 82 -3.33 -1.87 -21.28
C GLN A 82 -2.98 -1.29 -19.90
N PRO A 83 -3.53 -1.82 -18.80
CA PRO A 83 -3.16 -1.37 -17.47
C PRO A 83 -1.66 -1.58 -17.23
N VAL A 84 -1.00 -0.60 -16.63
CA VAL A 84 0.41 -0.68 -16.19
C VAL A 84 0.54 -1.18 -14.75
N GLY A 85 -0.55 -1.73 -14.20
CA GLY A 85 -0.63 -2.25 -12.86
C GLY A 85 -2.06 -2.31 -12.35
N TRP A 86 -2.21 -2.53 -11.05
CA TRP A 86 -3.47 -2.50 -10.34
C TRP A 86 -3.27 -2.11 -8.88
N THR A 87 -4.32 -1.55 -8.29
CA THR A 87 -4.39 -1.26 -6.86
C THR A 87 -5.56 -2.00 -6.25
N TYR A 88 -5.28 -2.73 -5.17
CA TYR A 88 -6.30 -3.30 -4.28
C TYR A 88 -6.51 -2.38 -3.08
N LEU A 89 -7.75 -2.21 -2.67
CA LEU A 89 -8.15 -1.62 -1.39
C LEU A 89 -9.20 -2.51 -0.75
N GLY A 90 -9.00 -2.92 0.50
CA GLY A 90 -9.97 -3.75 1.20
C GLY A 90 -9.64 -3.97 2.66
N SER A 91 -10.25 -5.02 3.24
CA SER A 91 -10.13 -5.35 4.66
C SER A 91 -8.98 -6.30 4.99
N SER A 92 -8.45 -7.03 4.00
CA SER A 92 -7.47 -8.10 4.21
C SER A 92 -6.15 -7.59 4.79
N ASN A 93 -5.87 -7.94 6.05
CA ASN A 93 -4.53 -7.83 6.61
C ASN A 93 -3.57 -8.82 5.93
N PHE A 94 -2.26 -8.54 5.96
CA PHE A 94 -1.24 -9.43 5.41
C PHE A 94 -1.05 -10.70 6.25
N THR A 95 -2.02 -11.62 6.15
CA THR A 95 -2.11 -12.84 6.93
C THR A 95 -2.64 -13.99 6.07
N ARG A 96 -2.24 -15.22 6.40
CA ARG A 96 -2.82 -16.42 5.77
C ARG A 96 -4.32 -16.55 6.02
N ALA A 97 -4.81 -16.05 7.15
CA ALA A 97 -6.24 -16.10 7.47
C ALA A 97 -7.10 -15.29 6.49
N ALA A 98 -6.56 -14.15 6.01
CA ALA A 98 -7.24 -13.23 5.09
C ALA A 98 -7.00 -13.53 3.60
N HIS A 99 -5.80 -14.01 3.24
CA HIS A 99 -5.43 -14.30 1.84
C HIS A 99 -5.50 -15.78 1.47
N GLY A 100 -5.62 -16.64 2.47
CA GLY A 100 -5.66 -18.08 2.33
C GLY A 100 -4.30 -18.76 2.13
N THR A 101 -4.35 -20.09 1.96
CA THR A 101 -3.21 -20.93 1.62
C THR A 101 -3.57 -21.87 0.48
N ILE A 102 -2.64 -22.03 -0.47
CA ILE A 102 -2.75 -23.03 -1.55
C ILE A 102 -2.13 -24.34 -1.05
N SER A 103 -2.86 -25.43 -1.21
CA SER A 103 -2.47 -26.79 -0.82
C SER A 103 -3.00 -27.81 -1.85
N GLY A 104 -2.97 -29.10 -1.52
CA GLY A 104 -3.38 -30.16 -2.43
C GLY A 104 -2.24 -30.59 -3.37
N SER A 105 -2.61 -31.05 -4.56
CA SER A 105 -1.64 -31.44 -5.60
C SER A 105 -1.73 -30.51 -6.81
N ALA A 106 -0.71 -30.51 -7.67
CA ALA A 106 -0.72 -29.68 -8.89
C ALA A 106 -1.97 -29.93 -9.77
N ASN A 107 -2.46 -31.18 -9.81
CA ASN A 107 -3.63 -31.56 -10.60
C ASN A 107 -4.96 -31.32 -9.86
N LYS A 108 -4.92 -31.10 -8.54
CA LYS A 108 -6.09 -30.86 -7.68
C LYS A 108 -5.73 -29.84 -6.59
N PRO A 109 -5.49 -28.57 -6.95
CA PRO A 109 -5.14 -27.56 -5.98
C PRO A 109 -6.35 -27.22 -5.12
N THR A 110 -6.11 -26.99 -3.83
CA THR A 110 -7.12 -26.51 -2.88
C THR A 110 -6.70 -25.17 -2.33
N THR A 111 -7.68 -24.29 -2.08
CA THR A 111 -7.47 -23.03 -1.37
C THR A 111 -8.34 -22.99 -0.12
N SER A 112 -7.79 -22.54 0.98
CA SER A 112 -8.51 -22.34 2.24
C SER A 112 -8.30 -20.92 2.75
N CYS A 113 -9.38 -20.24 3.14
CA CYS A 113 -9.37 -18.93 3.76
C CYS A 113 -10.25 -18.99 5.02
N MET A 114 -9.85 -18.30 6.10
CA MET A 114 -10.57 -18.36 7.38
C MET A 114 -11.42 -17.12 7.63
N ASN A 115 -11.04 -15.98 7.05
CA ASN A 115 -11.73 -14.72 7.25
C ASN A 115 -12.65 -14.39 6.08
N TRP A 116 -13.73 -13.67 6.39
CA TRP A 116 -14.54 -12.98 5.40
C TRP A 116 -13.90 -11.62 5.14
N GLU A 117 -13.40 -11.42 3.93
CA GLU A 117 -12.76 -10.18 3.52
C GLU A 117 -13.40 -9.65 2.24
N LEU A 118 -13.40 -8.33 2.07
CA LEU A 118 -13.90 -7.68 0.86
C LEU A 118 -12.94 -6.57 0.44
N GLY A 119 -12.79 -6.39 -0.87
CA GLY A 119 -12.04 -5.29 -1.43
C GLY A 119 -12.37 -5.05 -2.89
N VAL A 120 -11.86 -3.94 -3.40
CA VAL A 120 -11.97 -3.53 -4.79
C VAL A 120 -10.59 -3.56 -5.44
N VAL A 121 -10.53 -3.96 -6.71
CA VAL A 121 -9.33 -3.91 -7.53
C VAL A 121 -9.56 -2.90 -8.64
N MET A 122 -8.66 -1.93 -8.75
CA MET A 122 -8.71 -0.87 -9.75
C MET A 122 -7.50 -0.99 -10.66
N PRO A 123 -7.67 -1.09 -11.99
CA PRO A 123 -6.56 -1.04 -12.93
C PRO A 123 -5.85 0.31 -12.84
N VAL A 124 -4.52 0.30 -12.97
CA VAL A 124 -3.71 1.52 -13.07
C VAL A 124 -3.49 1.82 -14.55
N TRP A 125 -4.11 2.90 -15.04
CA TRP A 125 -3.95 3.34 -16.43
C TRP A 125 -2.87 4.40 -16.53
N ALA A 126 -1.96 4.24 -17.49
CA ALA A 126 -0.88 5.21 -17.68
C ALA A 126 -1.42 6.57 -18.12
N SER A 127 -2.47 6.58 -18.94
CA SER A 127 -3.15 7.81 -19.36
C SER A 127 -3.79 8.56 -18.18
N GLU A 128 -4.40 7.84 -17.24
CA GLU A 128 -4.99 8.41 -16.03
C GLU A 128 -3.92 9.04 -15.14
N VAL A 129 -2.84 8.30 -14.85
CA VAL A 129 -1.73 8.79 -14.03
C VAL A 129 -1.02 9.99 -14.68
N LYS A 130 -0.87 10.01 -16.00
CA LYS A 130 -0.30 11.17 -16.70
C LYS A 130 -1.19 12.41 -16.57
N ALA A 131 -2.50 12.23 -16.71
CA ALA A 131 -3.48 13.32 -16.65
C ALA A 131 -3.69 13.86 -15.22
N LEU A 132 -3.77 12.97 -14.23
CA LEU A 132 -4.21 13.30 -12.86
C LEU A 132 -3.08 13.20 -11.83
N GLY A 133 -1.91 12.65 -12.19
CA GLY A 133 -0.85 12.35 -11.24
C GLY A 133 -1.33 11.38 -10.16
N VAL A 134 -0.95 11.65 -8.91
CA VAL A 134 -1.37 10.86 -7.74
C VAL A 134 -2.88 10.92 -7.44
N GLN A 135 -3.63 11.78 -8.14
CA GLN A 135 -5.08 11.92 -8.00
C GLN A 135 -5.86 10.94 -8.87
N ALA A 136 -5.18 10.17 -9.73
CA ALA A 136 -5.77 9.02 -10.42
C ALA A 136 -6.51 8.14 -9.40
N GLU A 137 -7.73 7.71 -9.70
CA GLU A 137 -8.62 7.08 -8.72
C GLU A 137 -7.98 5.80 -8.16
N CYS A 138 -7.31 5.04 -9.03
CA CYS A 138 -6.55 3.86 -8.65
C CYS A 138 -5.44 4.14 -7.62
N LEU A 139 -4.81 5.33 -7.64
CA LEU A 139 -3.71 5.70 -6.74
C LEU A 139 -4.20 6.35 -5.43
N ARG A 140 -5.48 6.74 -5.33
CA ARG A 140 -6.04 7.29 -4.08
C ARG A 140 -6.13 6.27 -2.96
N ALA A 141 -6.22 4.98 -3.31
CA ALA A 141 -6.14 3.87 -2.35
C ALA A 141 -4.75 3.71 -1.72
N VAL A 142 -3.71 4.29 -2.33
CA VAL A 142 -2.33 4.26 -1.82
C VAL A 142 -2.13 5.43 -0.87
N VAL A 143 -2.33 5.15 0.41
CA VAL A 143 -2.35 6.14 1.49
C VAL A 143 -0.98 6.34 2.17
N TYR A 144 0.04 5.62 1.72
CA TYR A 144 1.43 5.75 2.18
C TYR A 144 2.30 6.49 1.15
N HIS A 145 3.38 7.11 1.61
CA HIS A 145 4.33 7.79 0.73
C HIS A 145 5.11 6.80 -0.15
N ARG A 146 5.43 7.23 -1.38
CA ARG A 146 6.26 6.49 -2.32
C ARG A 146 7.36 7.38 -2.90
N PRO A 147 8.55 6.83 -3.21
CA PRO A 147 9.00 5.46 -2.93
C PRO A 147 8.98 5.11 -1.44
N VAL A 148 8.77 3.83 -1.11
CA VAL A 148 8.69 3.39 0.29
C VAL A 148 10.07 3.51 0.95
N GLN A 149 10.11 4.03 2.17
CA GLN A 149 11.34 4.18 2.93
C GLN A 149 11.65 2.90 3.70
N VAL A 150 12.84 2.32 3.52
CA VAL A 150 13.27 1.13 4.25
C VAL A 150 13.39 1.46 5.74
N TYR A 151 13.08 0.50 6.62
CA TYR A 151 13.37 0.62 8.06
C TYR A 151 14.85 0.93 8.32
N ALA A 152 15.12 1.79 9.29
CA ALA A 152 16.45 1.99 9.86
C ALA A 152 16.92 0.72 10.60
N VAL A 153 18.20 0.71 10.98
CA VAL A 153 18.81 -0.46 11.66
C VAL A 153 18.16 -0.76 13.02
N ASP A 154 17.66 0.28 13.67
CA ASP A 154 17.03 0.29 14.99
C ASP A 154 15.49 0.33 14.93
N ASP A 155 14.90 0.37 13.72
CA ASP A 155 13.45 0.35 13.55
C ASP A 155 12.89 -1.05 13.85
N GLY A 156 11.76 -1.07 14.56
CA GLY A 156 10.95 -2.26 14.80
C GLY A 156 9.48 -2.01 14.44
N PRO A 157 8.72 -3.06 14.11
CA PRO A 157 7.28 -2.91 13.89
C PRO A 157 6.60 -2.53 15.20
N TRP A 158 5.52 -1.76 15.09
CA TRP A 158 4.72 -1.40 16.24
C TRP A 158 4.17 -2.62 16.99
N ASP A 159 4.23 -2.57 18.33
CA ASP A 159 3.69 -3.60 19.21
C ASP A 159 2.78 -3.02 20.30
N ASN A 160 1.60 -3.62 20.43
CA ASN A 160 0.61 -3.25 21.42
C ASN A 160 1.05 -3.53 22.86
N ALA A 161 1.92 -4.51 23.10
CA ALA A 161 2.43 -4.75 24.45
C ALA A 161 3.27 -3.55 24.94
N SER A 162 4.09 -2.99 24.06
CA SER A 162 4.87 -1.76 24.34
C SER A 162 3.98 -0.56 24.64
N ALA A 163 2.84 -0.42 23.96
CA ALA A 163 1.90 0.67 24.20
C ALA A 163 1.16 0.57 25.54
N ARG A 164 0.82 -0.67 25.95
CA ARG A 164 0.13 -0.93 27.22
C ARG A 164 0.99 -0.63 28.44
N ALA A 165 2.32 -0.65 28.31
CA ALA A 165 3.24 -0.27 29.38
C ALA A 165 3.30 1.25 29.63
N LEU A 166 2.74 2.06 28.71
CA LEU A 166 2.70 3.53 28.79
C LEU A 166 1.33 4.06 29.24
N LEU A 167 0.37 3.18 29.51
CA LEU A 167 -0.97 3.48 30.04
C LEU A 167 -1.03 3.10 31.52
#